data_AF-A0A7T7XJI5-F1
#
_entry.id   AF-A0A7T7XJI5-F1
#
_cell.length_a   1.000
_cell.length_b   1.000
_cell.length_c   1.000
_cell.angle_alpha   90.00
_cell.angle_beta   90.00
_cell.angle_gamma   90.00
#
_symmetry.space_group_name_H-M   'P 1'
#
loop_
_entity.id
_entity.type
_entity.pdbx_description
1 polymer ?
#
loop_
_entity_poly.entity_id
_entity_poly.type
_entity_poly.pdbx_seq_one_letter_code
_entity_poly.pdbx_strand_id
1 'polypeptide(L)'
;MNNTFSALAGMAYRNLARHRVKTVITTIAVAVSVCLYIFVDAWLLGINLDSERNIVIYEIGAAKLQTRLYFEKKDDYPMYENFASWEPYAVALGEAGYDTAPRFVFTGTVFSAAGSAPMEFNAVDPGAEGRLLRYSGYMESGRYINPGAFEIALGSMAAEKLKVGIPQRPTQFELEGDILGYARNNGEEEFIRNLYEPASSRKSGGVSLFSAPDDYAGRNGNQRLVLKEDISRADLERFWEILDAGGRMDIKISTVIDLKAAPDTIRKERFDEDLCPKLSEAEQTLVLSAYGIDPITGDYYLVTDDEVLLGDILNAMVRVDYSGALRHVNQLIDIKVVGIINSPNPKTNANVGYLPLDVLQDEAGLMLDGHITELLIRSKKARDTALPGKSESPGVILASLESGLAARNLSLPRDLGVFGWREYAADYLAVSSADSVSTKIIIAMLFVLSFIGIANTMLMAILERTKEIGMMRALGMTDGDLVIAYMLEAGMIGFIGSVLGVTAGCLINIPMVAYGIDFSSMAQAIGGDFGYRITSYFRSAWNIRTIIGTGIIATVLSAAMAYFPTRRAIRMPVSESLRFE
;
A
#
# COMPACT_ATOMS: atom_id res chain seq x y z
N MET A 1 43.23 -29.02 23.22
CA MET A 1 42.64 -27.91 22.42
C MET A 1 42.20 -26.71 23.27
N ASN A 2 41.59 -26.89 24.46
CA ASN A 2 41.12 -25.74 25.28
C ASN A 2 42.23 -24.75 25.72
N ASN A 3 43.42 -25.22 26.11
CA ASN A 3 44.49 -24.33 26.60
C ASN A 3 45.13 -23.46 25.50
N THR A 4 45.19 -23.97 24.26
CA THR A 4 45.79 -23.25 23.13
C THR A 4 44.86 -22.13 22.66
N PHE A 5 43.56 -22.41 22.52
CA PHE A 5 42.58 -21.41 22.12
C PHE A 5 42.42 -20.29 23.15
N SER A 6 42.39 -20.62 24.45
CA SER A 6 42.33 -19.61 25.52
C SER A 6 43.58 -18.70 25.53
N ALA A 7 44.76 -19.26 25.24
CA ALA A 7 46.00 -18.49 25.14
C ALA A 7 45.96 -17.54 23.92
N LEU A 8 45.47 -18.01 22.77
CA LEU A 8 45.31 -17.19 21.55
C LEU A 8 44.30 -16.06 21.77
N ALA A 9 43.15 -16.35 22.39
CA ALA A 9 42.15 -15.34 22.74
C ALA A 9 42.70 -14.30 23.74
N GLY A 10 43.48 -14.74 24.74
CA GLY A 10 44.13 -13.85 25.70
C GLY A 10 45.24 -12.98 25.07
N MET A 11 45.92 -13.45 24.03
CA MET A 11 46.83 -12.62 23.24
C MET A 11 46.07 -11.56 22.43
N ALA A 12 45.02 -11.97 21.73
CA ALA A 12 44.19 -11.07 20.94
C ALA A 12 43.57 -9.94 21.81
N TYR A 13 43.05 -10.26 23.01
CA TYR A 13 42.47 -9.24 23.89
C TYR A 13 43.50 -8.19 24.35
N ARG A 14 44.72 -8.64 24.70
CA ARG A 14 45.81 -7.73 25.07
C ARG A 14 46.27 -6.86 23.90
N ASN A 15 46.17 -7.37 22.67
CA ASN A 15 46.49 -6.59 21.48
C ASN A 15 45.52 -5.43 21.27
N LEU A 16 44.21 -5.65 21.43
CA LEU A 16 43.18 -4.59 21.35
C LEU A 16 43.49 -3.43 22.31
N ALA A 17 43.85 -3.74 23.56
CA ALA A 17 44.06 -2.73 24.59
C ALA A 17 45.28 -1.83 24.35
N ARG A 18 46.22 -2.26 23.48
CA ARG A 18 47.46 -1.55 23.17
C ARG A 18 47.27 -0.50 22.07
N HIS A 19 46.34 -0.70 21.13
CA HIS A 19 46.07 0.20 19.99
C HIS A 19 44.72 0.93 20.08
N ARG A 20 44.47 1.55 21.24
CA ARG A 20 43.14 2.07 21.63
C ARG A 20 42.47 2.95 20.58
N VAL A 21 43.18 3.90 19.97
CA VAL A 21 42.57 4.84 19.01
C VAL A 21 42.08 4.11 17.75
N LYS A 22 42.92 3.26 17.14
CA LYS A 22 42.59 2.53 15.91
C LYS A 22 41.45 1.53 16.15
N THR A 23 41.55 0.79 17.24
CA THR A 23 40.53 -0.16 17.68
C THR A 23 39.19 0.53 17.94
N VAL A 24 39.19 1.73 18.54
CA VAL A 24 37.97 2.51 18.75
C VAL A 24 37.36 2.96 17.42
N ILE A 25 38.15 3.47 16.48
CA ILE A 25 37.66 3.91 15.16
C ILE A 25 37.00 2.75 14.40
N THR A 26 37.64 1.58 14.34
CA THR A 26 37.07 0.41 13.64
C THR A 26 35.84 -0.14 14.34
N THR A 27 35.85 -0.17 15.67
CA THR A 27 34.68 -0.59 16.46
C THR A 27 33.49 0.33 16.21
N ILE A 28 33.71 1.65 16.19
CA ILE A 28 32.66 2.63 15.88
C ILE A 28 32.15 2.46 14.45
N ALA A 29 33.04 2.27 13.46
CA ALA A 29 32.62 2.05 12.08
C ALA A 29 31.70 0.83 11.93
N VAL A 30 32.08 -0.30 12.56
CA VAL A 30 31.22 -1.50 12.60
C VAL A 30 29.90 -1.21 13.33
N ALA A 31 29.96 -0.54 14.47
CA ALA A 31 28.76 -0.20 15.25
C ALA A 31 27.78 0.66 14.45
N VAL A 32 28.27 1.68 13.73
CA VAL A 32 27.45 2.55 12.88
C VAL A 32 26.81 1.76 11.74
N SER A 33 27.56 0.88 11.05
CA SER A 33 27.00 0.04 9.98
C SER A 33 25.91 -0.91 10.48
N VAL A 34 26.16 -1.59 11.61
CA VAL A 34 25.18 -2.51 12.22
C VAL A 34 23.95 -1.76 12.70
N CYS A 35 24.14 -0.61 13.35
CA CYS A 35 23.06 0.28 13.80
C CYS A 35 22.19 0.73 12.62
N LEU A 36 22.81 1.23 11.55
CA LEU A 36 22.10 1.71 10.37
C LEU A 36 21.35 0.58 9.66
N TYR A 37 21.95 -0.61 9.55
CA TYR A 37 21.26 -1.77 8.96
C TYR A 37 20.03 -2.16 9.76
N ILE A 38 20.14 -2.26 11.08
CA ILE A 38 19.02 -2.61 11.96
C ILE A 38 17.92 -1.56 11.86
N PHE A 39 18.28 -0.27 11.87
CA PHE A 39 17.33 0.82 11.72
C PHE A 39 16.59 0.74 10.39
N VAL A 40 17.30 0.60 9.27
CA VAL A 40 16.68 0.58 7.94
C VAL A 40 15.85 -0.69 7.72
N ASP A 41 16.31 -1.86 8.17
CA ASP A 41 15.52 -3.11 8.08
C ASP A 41 14.24 -3.02 8.91
N ALA A 42 14.34 -2.55 10.16
CA ALA A 42 13.19 -2.35 11.04
C ALA A 42 12.20 -1.35 10.44
N TRP A 43 12.72 -0.24 9.90
CA TRP A 43 11.91 0.80 9.28
C TRP A 43 11.17 0.25 8.07
N LEU A 44 11.87 -0.31 7.08
CA LEU A 44 11.27 -0.90 5.87
C LEU A 44 10.27 -2.01 6.19
N LEU A 45 10.56 -2.86 7.18
CA LEU A 45 9.62 -3.88 7.61
C LEU A 45 8.34 -3.25 8.17
N GLY A 46 8.45 -2.18 8.94
CA GLY A 46 7.31 -1.42 9.46
C GLY A 46 6.46 -0.83 8.33
N ILE A 47 7.09 -0.17 7.36
CA ILE A 47 6.44 0.36 6.14
C ILE A 47 5.62 -0.72 5.44
N ASN A 48 6.26 -1.85 5.16
CA ASN A 48 5.63 -2.94 4.42
C ASN A 48 4.47 -3.56 5.21
N LEU A 49 4.64 -3.81 6.51
CA LEU A 49 3.58 -4.37 7.35
C LEU A 49 2.38 -3.44 7.49
N ASP A 50 2.61 -2.15 7.70
CA ASP A 50 1.53 -1.18 7.81
C ASP A 50 0.84 -0.97 6.46
N SER A 51 1.58 -1.01 5.35
CA SER A 51 0.99 -0.98 4.03
C SER A 51 0.13 -2.21 3.71
N GLU A 52 0.62 -3.42 4.02
CA GLU A 52 -0.16 -4.66 3.86
C GLU A 52 -1.43 -4.62 4.72
N ARG A 53 -1.32 -4.14 5.96
CA ARG A 53 -2.48 -3.95 6.86
C ARG A 53 -3.47 -2.97 6.28
N ASN A 54 -3.01 -1.85 5.72
CA ASN A 54 -3.90 -0.84 5.16
C ASN A 54 -4.68 -1.35 3.95
N ILE A 55 -4.08 -2.19 3.10
CA ILE A 55 -4.80 -2.89 2.02
C ILE A 55 -5.95 -3.72 2.59
N VAL A 56 -5.66 -4.51 3.62
CA VAL A 56 -6.64 -5.41 4.22
C VAL A 56 -7.75 -4.64 4.97
N ILE A 57 -7.40 -3.62 5.73
CA ILE A 57 -8.32 -2.92 6.64
C ILE A 57 -9.16 -1.84 5.94
N TYR A 58 -8.64 -1.25 4.87
CA TYR A 58 -9.28 -0.11 4.21
C TYR A 58 -9.69 -0.36 2.75
N GLU A 59 -9.22 -1.44 2.09
CA GLU A 59 -9.47 -1.65 0.65
C GLU A 59 -10.16 -2.99 0.34
N ILE A 60 -9.67 -4.12 0.88
CA ILE A 60 -10.03 -5.46 0.35
C ILE A 60 -10.63 -6.42 1.38
N GLY A 61 -10.27 -6.30 2.66
CA GLY A 61 -10.52 -7.39 3.63
C GLY A 61 -9.54 -8.55 3.42
N ALA A 62 -9.97 -9.78 3.72
CA ALA A 62 -9.14 -10.97 3.55
C ALA A 62 -9.20 -11.54 2.14
N ALA A 63 -10.39 -11.55 1.54
CA ALA A 63 -10.63 -12.05 0.20
C ALA A 63 -11.88 -11.39 -0.41
N LYS A 64 -12.02 -11.51 -1.73
CA LYS A 64 -13.20 -11.11 -2.49
C LYS A 64 -13.76 -12.31 -3.24
N LEU A 65 -15.09 -12.43 -3.28
CA LEU A 65 -15.81 -13.32 -4.18
C LEU A 65 -16.30 -12.50 -5.39
N GLN A 66 -15.98 -12.97 -6.59
CA GLN A 66 -16.25 -12.29 -7.86
C GLN A 66 -16.12 -13.26 -9.04
N THR A 67 -16.46 -12.84 -10.25
CA THR A 67 -16.19 -13.64 -11.46
C THR A 67 -14.69 -13.66 -11.77
N ARG A 68 -14.19 -14.75 -12.35
CA ARG A 68 -12.78 -14.88 -12.76
C ARG A 68 -12.39 -13.81 -13.78
N LEU A 69 -13.29 -13.49 -14.71
CA LEU A 69 -13.05 -12.46 -15.73
C LEU A 69 -12.95 -11.07 -15.12
N TYR A 70 -13.76 -10.75 -14.09
CA TYR A 70 -13.60 -9.50 -13.36
C TYR A 70 -12.21 -9.42 -12.71
N PHE A 71 -11.72 -10.50 -12.11
CA PHE A 71 -10.38 -10.53 -11.50
C PHE A 71 -9.25 -10.30 -12.52
N GLU A 72 -9.35 -10.93 -13.69
CA GLU A 72 -8.34 -10.81 -14.76
C GLU A 72 -8.27 -9.39 -15.33
N LYS A 73 -9.42 -8.73 -15.49
CA LYS A 73 -9.54 -7.34 -15.98
C LYS A 73 -9.81 -6.32 -14.86
N LYS A 74 -9.36 -6.61 -13.64
CA LYS A 74 -9.69 -5.81 -12.43
C LYS A 74 -9.36 -4.31 -12.52
N ASP A 75 -8.35 -3.95 -13.29
CA ASP A 75 -7.90 -2.56 -13.45
C ASP A 75 -8.81 -1.75 -14.41
N ASP A 76 -9.61 -2.44 -15.23
CA ASP A 76 -10.57 -1.84 -16.16
C ASP A 76 -11.97 -1.64 -15.53
N TYR A 77 -12.20 -2.20 -14.33
CA TYR A 77 -13.50 -2.22 -13.64
C TYR A 77 -14.67 -2.66 -14.55
N PRO A 78 -14.63 -3.90 -15.11
CA PRO A 78 -15.61 -4.35 -16.09
C PRO A 78 -16.99 -4.55 -15.45
N MET A 79 -17.83 -3.52 -15.50
CA MET A 79 -19.16 -3.51 -14.87
C MET A 79 -20.07 -4.65 -15.37
N TYR A 80 -19.84 -5.11 -16.60
CA TYR A 80 -20.55 -6.23 -17.23
C TYR A 80 -20.19 -7.59 -16.61
N GLU A 81 -19.07 -7.69 -15.90
CA GLU A 81 -18.69 -8.87 -15.11
C GLU A 81 -19.24 -8.72 -13.69
N ASN A 82 -20.54 -8.97 -13.54
CA ASN A 82 -21.25 -8.91 -12.28
C ASN A 82 -22.01 -10.21 -12.02
N PHE A 83 -22.53 -10.39 -10.82
CA PHE A 83 -23.34 -11.56 -10.45
C PHE A 83 -24.45 -11.18 -9.47
N ALA A 84 -25.58 -11.88 -9.57
CA ALA A 84 -26.73 -11.72 -8.68
C ALA A 84 -26.77 -12.82 -7.60
N SER A 85 -27.82 -12.81 -6.77
CA SER A 85 -28.09 -13.82 -5.75
C SER A 85 -26.92 -14.04 -4.79
N TRP A 86 -26.34 -12.94 -4.29
CA TRP A 86 -25.18 -12.97 -3.41
C TRP A 86 -25.55 -13.22 -1.95
N GLU A 87 -26.80 -12.99 -1.55
CA GLU A 87 -27.30 -13.11 -0.19
C GLU A 87 -27.14 -14.53 0.38
N PRO A 88 -27.45 -15.62 -0.36
CA PRO A 88 -27.15 -16.98 0.10
C PRO A 88 -25.65 -17.21 0.37
N TYR A 89 -24.76 -16.61 -0.42
CA TYR A 89 -23.31 -16.70 -0.21
C TYR A 89 -22.90 -15.96 1.07
N ALA A 90 -23.44 -14.77 1.28
CA ALA A 90 -23.23 -13.99 2.51
C ALA A 90 -23.71 -14.74 3.76
N VAL A 91 -24.88 -15.40 3.71
CA VAL A 91 -25.41 -16.19 4.82
C VAL A 91 -24.53 -17.41 5.11
N ALA A 92 -24.12 -18.16 4.08
CA ALA A 92 -23.24 -19.33 4.23
C ALA A 92 -21.89 -18.96 4.87
N LEU A 93 -21.28 -17.85 4.43
CA LEU A 93 -20.05 -17.31 5.02
C LEU A 93 -20.28 -16.78 6.44
N GLY A 94 -21.44 -16.17 6.68
CA GLY A 94 -21.90 -15.68 7.99
C GLY A 94 -21.90 -16.77 9.05
N GLU A 95 -22.41 -17.96 8.72
CA GLU A 95 -22.45 -19.15 9.58
C GLU A 95 -21.06 -19.76 9.79
N ALA A 96 -20.19 -19.69 8.78
CA ALA A 96 -18.80 -20.11 8.88
C ALA A 96 -17.92 -19.13 9.68
N GLY A 97 -18.48 -18.01 10.16
CA GLY A 97 -17.80 -17.05 11.03
C GLY A 97 -17.09 -15.91 10.30
N TYR A 98 -17.51 -15.61 9.06
CA TYR A 98 -17.03 -14.48 8.29
C TYR A 98 -18.11 -13.38 8.24
N ASP A 99 -17.67 -12.12 8.24
CA ASP A 99 -18.48 -10.99 7.80
C ASP A 99 -18.28 -10.81 6.30
N THR A 100 -19.36 -10.39 5.62
CA THR A 100 -19.35 -10.08 4.19
C THR A 100 -19.96 -8.71 3.91
N ALA A 101 -19.45 -8.00 2.90
CA ALA A 101 -20.03 -6.74 2.42
C ALA A 101 -20.16 -6.76 0.89
N PRO A 102 -21.36 -6.57 0.33
CA PRO A 102 -21.57 -6.47 -1.11
C PRO A 102 -21.06 -5.13 -1.63
N ARG A 103 -20.48 -5.14 -2.83
CA ARG A 103 -20.12 -3.94 -3.55
C ARG A 103 -20.46 -4.00 -5.03
N PHE A 104 -20.82 -2.85 -5.57
CA PHE A 104 -20.81 -2.61 -7.01
C PHE A 104 -19.82 -1.50 -7.31
N VAL A 105 -18.77 -1.83 -8.07
CA VAL A 105 -17.66 -0.92 -8.39
C VAL A 105 -17.80 -0.45 -9.82
N PHE A 106 -17.75 0.87 -10.02
CA PHE A 106 -17.82 1.48 -11.34
C PHE A 106 -16.98 2.75 -11.41
N THR A 107 -16.76 3.26 -12.62
CA THR A 107 -16.03 4.52 -12.84
C THR A 107 -16.90 5.57 -13.51
N GLY A 108 -16.57 6.83 -13.32
CA GLY A 108 -17.27 7.92 -13.98
C GLY A 108 -16.61 9.26 -13.73
N THR A 109 -17.16 10.31 -14.34
CA THR A 109 -16.70 11.69 -14.13
C THR A 109 -17.66 12.40 -13.20
N VAL A 110 -17.13 12.96 -12.12
CA VAL A 110 -17.87 13.85 -11.22
C VAL A 110 -17.75 15.28 -11.72
N PHE A 111 -18.86 16.00 -11.68
CA PHE A 111 -18.94 17.43 -11.90
C PHE A 111 -19.46 18.12 -10.64
N SER A 112 -18.74 19.15 -10.20
CA SER A 112 -19.15 20.09 -9.17
C SER A 112 -19.29 21.48 -9.79
N ALA A 113 -19.76 22.46 -9.02
CA ALA A 113 -19.83 23.85 -9.47
C ALA A 113 -18.45 24.44 -9.87
N ALA A 114 -17.36 23.93 -9.27
CA ALA A 114 -16.04 24.54 -9.38
C ALA A 114 -14.99 23.67 -10.10
N GLY A 115 -15.33 22.44 -10.49
CA GLY A 115 -14.42 21.54 -11.18
C GLY A 115 -15.01 20.16 -11.49
N SER A 116 -14.23 19.34 -12.19
CA SER A 116 -14.59 17.96 -12.52
C SER A 116 -13.41 17.03 -12.34
N ALA A 117 -13.65 15.78 -11.96
CA ALA A 117 -12.62 14.76 -11.81
C ALA A 117 -13.14 13.37 -12.19
N PRO A 118 -12.33 12.53 -12.86
CA PRO A 118 -12.63 11.11 -13.00
C PRO A 118 -12.45 10.42 -11.64
N MET A 119 -13.38 9.52 -11.31
CA MET A 119 -13.45 8.86 -10.01
C MET A 119 -13.87 7.39 -10.15
N GLU A 120 -13.37 6.59 -9.21
CA GLU A 120 -13.86 5.26 -8.88
C GLU A 120 -14.97 5.39 -7.84
N PHE A 121 -16.06 4.66 -8.03
CA PHE A 121 -17.19 4.64 -7.13
C PHE A 121 -17.37 3.24 -6.57
N ASN A 122 -17.42 3.15 -5.24
CA ASN A 122 -17.75 1.96 -4.49
C ASN A 122 -19.18 2.12 -3.97
N ALA A 123 -20.13 1.46 -4.63
CA ALA A 123 -21.49 1.34 -4.10
C ALA A 123 -21.50 0.24 -3.04
N VAL A 124 -21.82 0.58 -1.80
CA VAL A 124 -21.63 -0.28 -0.62
C VAL A 124 -22.90 -0.34 0.24
N ASP A 125 -23.08 -1.42 0.98
CA ASP A 125 -23.97 -1.43 2.15
C ASP A 125 -23.21 -0.79 3.33
N PRO A 126 -23.57 0.43 3.80
CA PRO A 126 -22.81 1.14 4.83
C PRO A 126 -22.66 0.35 6.14
N GLY A 127 -23.68 -0.44 6.49
CA GLY A 127 -23.70 -1.23 7.71
C GLY A 127 -22.83 -2.48 7.61
N ALA A 128 -22.87 -3.19 6.48
CA ALA A 128 -22.02 -4.35 6.23
C ALA A 128 -20.55 -3.95 6.07
N GLU A 129 -20.31 -2.91 5.29
CA GLU A 129 -18.99 -2.36 4.99
C GLU A 129 -18.24 -1.93 6.25
N GLY A 130 -18.91 -1.21 7.17
CA GLY A 130 -18.32 -0.77 8.43
C GLY A 130 -17.93 -1.89 9.40
N ARG A 131 -18.48 -3.11 9.25
CA ARG A 131 -18.06 -4.29 10.03
C ARG A 131 -16.73 -4.85 9.50
N LEU A 132 -16.51 -4.82 8.20
CA LEU A 132 -15.29 -5.33 7.57
C LEU A 132 -14.15 -4.32 7.55
N LEU A 133 -14.41 -3.12 7.02
CA LEU A 133 -13.40 -2.11 6.74
C LEU A 133 -13.55 -0.93 7.71
N ARG A 134 -12.45 -0.20 7.93
CA ARG A 134 -12.39 0.84 8.98
C ARG A 134 -12.36 2.28 8.46
N TYR A 135 -12.36 2.50 7.15
CA TYR A 135 -12.25 3.85 6.60
C TYR A 135 -13.44 4.75 6.95
N SER A 136 -14.63 4.17 7.20
CA SER A 136 -15.83 4.92 7.61
C SER A 136 -15.69 5.60 8.98
N GLY A 137 -14.74 5.15 9.81
CA GLY A 137 -14.38 5.82 11.07
C GLY A 137 -13.45 7.03 10.90
N TYR A 138 -12.88 7.23 9.71
CA TYR A 138 -11.91 8.29 9.42
C TYR A 138 -12.58 9.45 8.64
N MET A 139 -13.57 10.08 9.26
CA MET A 139 -14.24 11.25 8.71
C MET A 139 -13.48 12.52 9.08
N GLU A 140 -13.01 13.26 8.08
CA GLU A 140 -12.41 14.59 8.26
C GLU A 140 -13.49 15.65 8.48
N SER A 141 -14.61 15.54 7.78
CA SER A 141 -15.77 16.43 7.92
C SER A 141 -17.06 15.72 7.48
N GLY A 142 -18.20 16.22 7.97
CA GLY A 142 -19.51 15.63 7.70
C GLY A 142 -19.71 14.27 8.39
N ARG A 143 -20.49 13.39 7.75
CA ARG A 143 -20.83 12.06 8.26
C ARG A 143 -20.71 11.00 7.16
N TYR A 144 -20.72 9.74 7.57
CA TYR A 144 -20.81 8.65 6.60
C TYR A 144 -22.22 8.58 5.96
N ILE A 145 -22.30 7.91 4.82
CA ILE A 145 -23.52 7.74 4.02
C ILE A 145 -24.58 6.91 4.76
N ASN A 146 -25.86 7.24 4.53
CA ASN A 146 -27.00 6.48 5.04
C ASN A 146 -27.61 5.61 3.93
N PRO A 147 -28.14 4.42 4.26
CA PRO A 147 -28.93 3.62 3.31
C PRO A 147 -30.13 4.41 2.77
N GLY A 148 -30.46 4.21 1.51
CA GLY A 148 -31.67 4.73 0.87
C GLY A 148 -31.65 6.20 0.49
N ALA A 149 -30.51 6.90 0.66
CA ALA A 149 -30.36 8.30 0.30
C ALA A 149 -29.33 8.48 -0.82
N PHE A 150 -29.61 9.34 -1.80
CA PHE A 150 -28.63 9.75 -2.83
C PHE A 150 -27.56 10.64 -2.21
N GLU A 151 -26.63 10.00 -1.52
CA GLU A 151 -25.55 10.60 -0.77
C GLU A 151 -24.22 9.94 -1.11
N ILE A 152 -23.14 10.72 -1.05
CA ILE A 152 -21.79 10.21 -1.31
C ILE A 152 -20.81 10.69 -0.25
N ALA A 153 -19.90 9.82 0.17
CA ALA A 153 -18.71 10.17 0.92
C ALA A 153 -17.50 10.13 -0.01
N LEU A 154 -16.67 11.18 -0.01
CA LEU A 154 -15.53 11.31 -0.92
C LEU A 154 -14.20 11.21 -0.16
N GLY A 155 -13.18 10.65 -0.80
CA GLY A 155 -11.80 10.80 -0.31
C GLY A 155 -11.37 12.27 -0.26
N SER A 156 -10.53 12.64 0.71
CA SER A 156 -10.10 14.04 0.94
C SER A 156 -9.40 14.67 -0.27
N MET A 157 -8.59 13.93 -1.02
CA MET A 157 -7.94 14.43 -2.24
C MET A 157 -8.95 14.59 -3.39
N ALA A 158 -9.98 13.74 -3.49
CA ALA A 158 -11.07 13.95 -4.44
C ALA A 158 -11.87 15.20 -4.09
N ALA A 159 -12.18 15.38 -2.81
CA ALA A 159 -12.93 16.54 -2.31
C ALA A 159 -12.19 17.85 -2.61
N GLU A 160 -10.87 17.88 -2.37
CA GLU A 160 -10.03 19.04 -2.70
C GLU A 160 -10.02 19.34 -4.20
N LYS A 161 -9.88 18.32 -5.06
CA LYS A 161 -9.92 18.49 -6.53
C LYS A 161 -11.26 19.00 -7.04
N LEU A 162 -12.36 18.51 -6.46
CA LEU A 162 -13.73 18.93 -6.77
C LEU A 162 -14.11 20.23 -6.05
N LYS A 163 -13.24 20.75 -5.17
CA LYS A 163 -13.49 21.92 -4.32
C LYS A 163 -14.79 21.79 -3.51
N VAL A 164 -15.13 20.58 -3.08
CA VAL A 164 -16.27 20.29 -2.20
C VAL A 164 -15.78 20.02 -0.77
N GLY A 165 -16.67 20.07 0.21
CA GLY A 165 -16.28 19.97 1.61
C GLY A 165 -15.65 21.25 2.16
N ILE A 166 -15.12 21.15 3.38
CA ILE A 166 -14.45 22.26 4.06
C ILE A 166 -12.99 22.34 3.55
N PRO A 167 -12.57 23.46 2.93
CA PRO A 167 -11.23 23.59 2.40
C PRO A 167 -10.20 23.80 3.52
N GLN A 168 -9.20 22.93 3.61
CA GLN A 168 -8.18 22.98 4.66
C GLN A 168 -7.20 24.14 4.50
N ARG A 169 -6.83 24.46 3.25
CA ARG A 169 -5.80 25.47 2.94
C ARG A 169 -6.16 26.36 1.74
N PRO A 170 -7.27 27.10 1.78
CA PRO A 170 -7.66 27.95 0.67
C PRO A 170 -6.66 29.10 0.48
N THR A 171 -6.52 29.55 -0.76
CA THR A 171 -5.90 30.85 -1.01
C THR A 171 -6.83 31.97 -0.54
N GLN A 172 -6.28 33.13 -0.20
CA GLN A 172 -7.10 34.27 0.18
C GLN A 172 -8.14 34.64 -0.90
N PHE A 173 -7.78 34.51 -2.18
CA PHE A 173 -8.71 34.70 -3.29
C PHE A 173 -9.85 33.67 -3.32
N GLU A 174 -9.59 32.40 -3.03
CA GLU A 174 -10.63 31.36 -2.96
C GLU A 174 -11.56 31.57 -1.77
N LEU A 175 -11.04 32.02 -0.64
CA LEU A 175 -11.87 32.36 0.52
C LEU A 175 -12.85 33.49 0.15
N GLU A 176 -12.34 34.59 -0.38
CA GLU A 176 -13.13 35.78 -0.71
C GLU A 176 -14.08 35.56 -1.89
N GLY A 177 -13.62 34.88 -2.95
CA GLY A 177 -14.32 34.81 -4.23
C GLY A 177 -15.25 33.61 -4.39
N ASP A 178 -15.05 32.54 -3.64
CA ASP A 178 -15.82 31.29 -3.76
C ASP A 178 -16.49 30.92 -2.43
N ILE A 179 -15.71 30.74 -1.36
CA ILE A 179 -16.19 30.16 -0.10
C ILE A 179 -17.20 31.07 0.61
N LEU A 180 -16.91 32.37 0.70
CA LEU A 180 -17.83 33.32 1.35
C LEU A 180 -19.12 33.54 0.56
N GLY A 181 -19.13 33.27 -0.74
CA GLY A 181 -20.34 33.38 -1.57
C GLY A 181 -21.47 32.43 -1.16
N TYR A 182 -21.18 31.39 -0.37
CA TYR A 182 -22.17 30.46 0.17
C TYR A 182 -22.79 30.94 1.50
N ALA A 183 -22.23 31.95 2.14
CA ALA A 183 -22.79 32.54 3.34
C ALA A 183 -24.09 33.30 3.02
N ARG A 184 -25.11 33.16 3.87
CA ARG A 184 -26.41 33.81 3.67
C ARG A 184 -26.45 35.25 4.19
N ASN A 185 -25.54 35.61 5.08
CA ASN A 185 -25.47 36.91 5.72
C ASN A 185 -24.04 37.26 6.15
N ASN A 186 -23.79 38.55 6.41
CA ASN A 186 -22.49 39.06 6.83
C ASN A 186 -21.95 38.42 8.13
N GLY A 187 -22.83 37.92 9.01
CA GLY A 187 -22.42 37.24 10.24
C GLY A 187 -21.85 35.85 9.99
N GLU A 188 -22.38 35.12 9.00
CA GLU A 188 -21.82 33.85 8.51
C GLU A 188 -20.49 34.08 7.78
N GLU A 189 -20.38 35.16 7.00
CA GLU A 189 -19.11 35.52 6.36
C GLU A 189 -18.00 35.79 7.40
N GLU A 190 -18.30 36.60 8.43
CA GLU A 190 -17.35 36.90 9.49
C GLU A 190 -16.99 35.65 10.30
N PHE A 191 -17.97 34.77 10.55
CA PHE A 191 -17.73 33.46 11.17
C PHE A 191 -16.72 32.64 10.36
N ILE A 192 -16.94 32.47 9.05
CA ILE A 192 -16.03 31.70 8.18
C ILE A 192 -14.64 32.32 8.17
N ARG A 193 -14.52 33.65 8.02
CA ARG A 193 -13.22 34.35 8.04
C ARG A 193 -12.43 34.08 9.32
N ASN A 194 -13.12 34.04 10.45
CA ASN A 194 -12.51 33.82 11.76
C ASN A 194 -12.00 32.38 11.98
N LEU A 195 -12.40 31.42 11.15
CA LEU A 195 -11.88 30.03 11.21
C LEU A 195 -10.49 29.90 10.59
N TYR A 196 -10.07 30.84 9.76
CA TYR A 196 -8.81 30.79 9.02
C TYR A 196 -7.75 31.73 9.59
N GLU A 197 -6.49 31.33 9.47
CA GLU A 197 -5.33 32.18 9.77
C GLU A 197 -4.25 32.09 8.67
N PRO A 198 -3.37 33.10 8.54
CA PRO A 198 -2.27 33.04 7.60
C PRO A 198 -1.29 31.90 7.89
N ALA A 199 -0.93 31.12 6.87
CA ALA A 199 -0.03 29.97 6.99
C ALA A 199 1.37 30.33 7.56
N SER A 200 1.79 31.60 7.51
CA SER A 200 3.09 32.09 7.99
C SER A 200 3.24 32.15 9.53
N SER A 201 2.28 31.64 10.31
CA SER A 201 2.26 31.77 11.77
C SER A 201 2.84 30.58 12.55
N ARG A 202 3.32 29.51 11.88
CA ARG A 202 3.85 28.34 12.60
C ARG A 202 5.26 28.56 13.15
N LYS A 203 5.37 29.16 14.34
CA LYS A 203 6.49 28.90 15.26
C LYS A 203 6.33 27.50 15.85
N SER A 204 6.57 26.45 15.07
CA SER A 204 6.67 25.10 15.63
C SER A 204 8.02 24.93 16.32
N GLY A 205 7.99 24.76 17.64
CA GLY A 205 9.14 24.30 18.43
C GLY A 205 9.51 22.89 18.02
N GLY A 206 10.45 22.77 17.08
CA GLY A 206 10.94 21.49 16.57
C GLY A 206 11.36 21.65 15.12
N VAL A 207 12.60 22.09 14.89
CA VAL A 207 13.19 22.11 13.56
C VAL A 207 13.29 20.67 13.07
N SER A 208 12.32 20.22 12.27
CA SER A 208 12.52 19.04 11.44
C SER A 208 13.60 19.40 10.43
N LEU A 209 14.69 18.64 10.43
CA LEU A 209 15.88 18.82 9.59
C LEU A 209 15.56 18.83 8.08
N PHE A 210 14.33 18.44 7.71
CA PHE A 210 13.83 18.28 6.35
C PHE A 210 12.55 19.10 6.06
N SER A 211 12.25 20.11 6.87
CA SER A 211 11.17 21.06 6.56
C SER A 211 11.57 21.83 5.29
N ALA A 212 10.86 21.61 4.18
CA ALA A 212 11.01 22.45 3.01
C ALA A 212 10.64 23.90 3.40
N PRO A 213 11.45 24.92 3.07
CA PRO A 213 11.04 26.31 3.22
C PRO A 213 9.79 26.55 2.38
N ASP A 214 8.73 27.11 2.98
CA ASP A 214 7.48 27.52 2.31
C ASP A 214 7.68 28.64 1.26
N ASP A 215 8.92 29.01 0.95
CA ASP A 215 9.29 30.16 0.10
C ASP A 215 8.97 30.01 -1.39
N TYR A 216 8.43 28.87 -1.84
CA TYR A 216 7.99 28.73 -3.23
C TYR A 216 6.63 29.38 -3.54
N ALA A 217 5.86 29.80 -2.53
CA ALA A 217 4.53 30.41 -2.72
C ALA A 217 4.56 31.94 -2.94
N GLY A 218 5.74 32.59 -2.88
CA GLY A 218 5.86 34.05 -2.90
C GLY A 218 5.76 34.76 -4.26
N ARG A 219 5.53 34.07 -5.39
CA ARG A 219 5.57 34.71 -6.72
C ARG A 219 4.25 35.31 -7.22
N ASN A 220 3.10 34.98 -6.64
CA ASN A 220 1.78 35.43 -7.14
C ASN A 220 0.90 36.23 -6.14
N GLY A 221 1.45 36.70 -5.01
CA GLY A 221 0.74 37.65 -4.13
C GLY A 221 -0.51 37.12 -3.40
N ASN A 222 -0.85 35.83 -3.54
CA ASN A 222 -1.97 35.21 -2.83
C ASN A 222 -1.47 34.49 -1.58
N GLN A 223 -1.68 35.10 -0.42
CA GLN A 223 -1.39 34.47 0.87
C GLN A 223 -2.24 33.20 1.03
N ARG A 224 -1.61 32.09 1.40
CA ARG A 224 -2.34 30.86 1.77
C ARG A 224 -2.82 30.97 3.22
N LEU A 225 -4.04 30.53 3.43
CA LEU A 225 -4.66 30.43 4.75
C LEU A 225 -4.67 28.96 5.18
N VAL A 226 -4.78 28.73 6.48
CA VAL A 226 -4.98 27.40 7.08
C VAL A 226 -6.11 27.50 8.09
N LEU A 227 -6.89 26.43 8.25
CA LEU A 227 -7.81 26.33 9.37
C LEU A 227 -7.02 26.35 10.69
N LYS A 228 -7.54 27.07 11.68
CA LYS A 228 -6.97 27.08 13.02
C LYS A 228 -7.00 25.68 13.64
N GLU A 229 -5.96 25.33 14.41
CA GLU A 229 -5.85 23.99 15.03
C GLU A 229 -6.83 23.78 16.19
N ASP A 230 -7.39 24.85 16.77
CA ASP A 230 -8.24 24.84 17.96
C ASP A 230 -9.75 25.00 17.69
N ILE A 231 -10.19 24.77 16.44
CA ILE A 231 -11.60 24.90 16.06
C ILE A 231 -12.45 23.82 16.74
N SER A 232 -13.58 24.22 17.31
CA SER A 232 -14.51 23.29 17.92
C SER A 232 -15.23 22.44 16.86
N ARG A 233 -15.58 21.20 17.20
CA ARG A 233 -16.36 20.33 16.30
C ARG A 233 -17.70 20.97 15.89
N ALA A 234 -18.33 21.72 16.80
CA ALA A 234 -19.58 22.43 16.53
C ALA A 234 -19.40 23.55 15.49
N ASP A 235 -18.27 24.24 15.49
CA ASP A 235 -17.97 25.26 14.49
C ASP A 235 -17.72 24.64 13.10
N LEU A 236 -17.04 23.49 13.04
CA LEU A 236 -16.87 22.75 11.78
C LEU A 236 -18.20 22.21 11.25
N GLU A 237 -19.07 21.71 12.14
CA GLU A 237 -20.42 21.26 11.76
C GLU A 237 -21.27 22.43 11.25
N ARG A 238 -21.22 23.58 11.93
CA ARG A 238 -21.89 24.81 11.46
C ARG A 238 -21.35 25.26 10.10
N PHE A 239 -20.03 25.22 9.90
CA PHE A 239 -19.45 25.58 8.61
C PHE A 239 -19.90 24.62 7.51
N TRP A 240 -19.92 23.32 7.80
CA TRP A 240 -20.44 22.30 6.88
C TRP A 240 -21.89 22.60 6.48
N GLU A 241 -22.76 22.91 7.43
CA GLU A 241 -24.17 23.25 7.17
C GLU A 241 -24.33 24.49 6.27
N ILE A 242 -23.49 25.53 6.46
CA ILE A 242 -23.51 26.72 5.60
C ILE A 242 -23.14 26.35 4.15
N LEU A 243 -22.08 25.55 3.97
CA LEU A 243 -21.64 25.12 2.64
C LEU A 243 -22.65 24.20 1.94
N ASP A 244 -23.25 23.27 2.69
CA ASP A 244 -24.30 22.38 2.20
C ASP A 244 -25.55 23.14 1.77
N ALA A 245 -26.00 24.08 2.61
CA ALA A 245 -27.11 24.97 2.31
C ALA A 245 -26.88 25.83 1.06
N GLY A 246 -25.63 26.21 0.79
CA GLY A 246 -25.25 27.00 -0.36
C GLY A 246 -25.13 26.18 -1.66
N GLY A 247 -25.28 24.86 -1.61
CA GLY A 247 -25.16 23.97 -2.77
C GLY A 247 -23.72 23.63 -3.17
N ARG A 248 -22.73 23.94 -2.32
CA ARG A 248 -21.32 23.55 -2.57
C ARG A 248 -21.13 22.03 -2.60
N MET A 249 -22.00 21.30 -1.91
CA MET A 249 -21.94 19.84 -1.78
C MET A 249 -22.68 19.10 -2.90
N ASP A 250 -23.39 19.80 -3.77
CA ASP A 250 -24.14 19.19 -4.85
C ASP A 250 -23.21 18.84 -6.01
N ILE A 251 -23.19 17.57 -6.40
CA ILE A 251 -22.39 17.07 -7.49
C ILE A 251 -23.25 16.24 -8.46
N LYS A 252 -22.75 16.09 -9.69
CA LYS A 252 -23.34 15.23 -10.71
C LYS A 252 -22.35 14.16 -11.13
N ILE A 253 -22.75 12.90 -11.11
CA ILE A 253 -21.96 11.79 -11.61
C ILE A 253 -22.41 11.50 -13.04
N SER A 254 -21.47 11.52 -13.98
CA SER A 254 -21.66 11.01 -15.35
C SER A 254 -20.91 9.70 -15.47
N THR A 255 -21.62 8.61 -15.71
CA THR A 255 -21.04 7.27 -15.90
C THR A 255 -21.61 6.61 -17.15
N VAL A 256 -20.89 5.64 -17.67
CA VAL A 256 -21.30 4.78 -18.78
C VAL A 256 -21.46 3.38 -18.19
N ILE A 257 -22.70 2.88 -18.15
CA ILE A 257 -22.96 1.50 -17.75
C ILE A 257 -22.80 0.63 -18.99
N ASP A 258 -21.89 -0.33 -18.92
CA ASP A 258 -21.76 -1.38 -19.91
C ASP A 258 -22.58 -2.60 -19.48
N LEU A 259 -23.71 -2.81 -20.14
CA LEU A 259 -24.57 -3.98 -19.91
C LEU A 259 -24.28 -5.06 -20.96
N LYS A 260 -24.15 -6.32 -20.53
CA LYS A 260 -24.19 -7.45 -21.46
C LYS A 260 -25.59 -7.49 -22.07
N ALA A 261 -25.69 -7.09 -23.33
CA ALA A 261 -26.95 -7.13 -24.06
C ALA A 261 -26.68 -7.76 -25.42
N ALA A 262 -27.41 -8.84 -25.71
CA ALA A 262 -27.39 -9.43 -27.04
C ALA A 262 -27.95 -8.39 -28.00
N PRO A 263 -27.23 -7.99 -29.06
CA PRO A 263 -27.72 -6.98 -29.98
C PRO A 263 -28.96 -7.49 -30.69
N ASP A 264 -30.06 -6.72 -30.65
CA ASP A 264 -31.31 -7.08 -31.34
C ASP A 264 -31.08 -7.33 -32.84
N THR A 265 -30.10 -6.63 -33.43
CA THR A 265 -29.67 -6.82 -34.81
C THR A 265 -28.14 -6.75 -34.95
N ILE A 266 -27.56 -7.65 -35.76
CA ILE A 266 -26.15 -7.69 -36.12
C ILE A 266 -26.04 -7.56 -37.63
N ARG A 267 -25.33 -6.52 -38.10
CA ARG A 267 -25.06 -6.37 -39.53
C ARG A 267 -24.26 -7.56 -40.06
N LYS A 268 -24.64 -8.07 -41.24
CA LYS A 268 -24.02 -9.26 -41.85
C LYS A 268 -22.49 -9.21 -41.88
N GLU A 269 -21.93 -8.08 -42.31
CA GLU A 269 -20.47 -7.85 -42.37
C GLU A 269 -19.81 -7.99 -40.99
N ARG A 270 -20.41 -7.43 -39.94
CA ARG A 270 -19.89 -7.56 -38.57
C ARG A 270 -20.02 -8.98 -38.04
N PHE A 271 -21.08 -9.69 -38.40
CA PHE A 271 -21.21 -11.09 -38.03
C PHE A 271 -20.13 -11.94 -38.69
N ASP A 272 -19.97 -11.82 -40.01
CA ASP A 272 -19.10 -12.68 -40.82
C ASP A 272 -17.60 -12.35 -40.62
N GLU A 273 -17.24 -11.08 -40.42
CA GLU A 273 -15.83 -10.65 -40.34
C GLU A 273 -15.30 -10.47 -38.91
N ASP A 274 -16.14 -10.08 -37.95
CA ASP A 274 -15.70 -9.69 -36.60
C ASP A 274 -16.10 -10.72 -35.53
N LEU A 275 -17.31 -11.28 -35.60
CA LEU A 275 -17.84 -12.20 -34.60
C LEU A 275 -17.56 -13.67 -34.92
N CYS A 276 -18.06 -14.17 -36.06
CA CYS A 276 -18.01 -15.58 -36.45
C CYS A 276 -16.57 -16.17 -36.47
N PRO A 277 -15.54 -15.49 -37.01
CA PRO A 277 -14.18 -16.06 -37.08
C PRO A 277 -13.50 -16.27 -35.72
N LYS A 278 -13.96 -15.57 -34.66
CA LYS A 278 -13.38 -15.65 -33.32
C LYS A 278 -14.08 -16.67 -32.42
N LEU A 279 -15.26 -17.15 -32.81
CA LEU A 279 -16.04 -18.14 -32.08
C LEU A 279 -15.61 -19.57 -32.43
N SER A 280 -15.74 -20.50 -31.48
CA SER A 280 -15.59 -21.94 -31.75
C SER A 280 -16.78 -22.49 -32.53
N GLU A 281 -16.65 -23.65 -33.19
CA GLU A 281 -17.76 -24.27 -33.94
C GLU A 281 -19.03 -24.48 -33.09
N ALA A 282 -18.86 -24.85 -31.82
CA ALA A 282 -19.96 -25.02 -30.89
C ALA A 282 -20.69 -23.70 -30.61
N GLU A 283 -19.94 -22.60 -30.46
CA GLU A 283 -20.51 -21.27 -30.19
C GLU A 283 -21.09 -20.63 -31.44
N GLN A 284 -20.50 -20.85 -32.61
CA GLN A 284 -21.11 -20.42 -33.88
C GLN A 284 -22.49 -21.07 -34.05
N THR A 285 -22.59 -22.36 -33.75
CA THR A 285 -23.87 -23.08 -33.77
C THR A 285 -24.86 -22.49 -32.76
N LEU A 286 -24.39 -22.18 -31.55
CA LEU A 286 -25.19 -21.56 -30.50
C LEU A 286 -25.73 -20.19 -30.92
N VAL A 287 -24.87 -19.30 -31.42
CA VAL A 287 -25.26 -17.95 -31.86
C VAL A 287 -26.22 -18.03 -33.05
N LEU A 288 -25.94 -18.87 -34.05
CA LEU A 288 -26.84 -19.07 -35.20
C LEU A 288 -28.19 -19.70 -34.82
N SER A 289 -28.27 -20.41 -33.70
CA SER A 289 -29.55 -20.94 -33.20
C SER A 289 -30.45 -19.88 -32.60
N ALA A 290 -29.88 -18.74 -32.17
CA ALA A 290 -30.60 -17.64 -31.54
C ALA A 290 -30.88 -16.46 -32.49
N TYR A 291 -30.16 -16.37 -33.61
CA TYR A 291 -30.27 -15.27 -34.58
C TYR A 291 -30.81 -15.76 -35.93
N GLY A 292 -31.90 -15.14 -36.39
CA GLY A 292 -32.50 -15.34 -37.71
C GLY A 292 -31.89 -14.37 -38.72
N ILE A 293 -31.99 -14.68 -40.01
CA ILE A 293 -31.49 -13.82 -41.08
C ILE A 293 -32.65 -13.08 -41.72
N ASP A 294 -32.56 -11.75 -41.81
CA ASP A 294 -33.51 -10.92 -42.54
C ASP A 294 -33.39 -11.23 -44.05
N PRO A 295 -34.48 -11.63 -44.73
CA PRO A 295 -34.43 -12.04 -46.13
C PRO A 295 -34.15 -10.89 -47.12
N ILE A 296 -34.27 -9.62 -46.68
CA ILE A 296 -34.07 -8.43 -47.51
C ILE A 296 -32.68 -7.86 -47.29
N THR A 297 -32.27 -7.65 -46.04
CA THR A 297 -30.98 -7.02 -45.72
C THR A 297 -29.85 -8.03 -45.56
N GLY A 298 -30.18 -9.28 -45.22
CA GLY A 298 -29.21 -10.32 -44.87
C GLY A 298 -28.60 -10.14 -43.48
N ASP A 299 -29.08 -9.19 -42.69
CA ASP A 299 -28.65 -8.96 -41.32
C ASP A 299 -29.24 -10.01 -40.37
N TYR A 300 -28.53 -10.27 -39.29
CA TYR A 300 -28.96 -11.20 -38.27
C TYR A 300 -29.82 -10.47 -37.24
N TYR A 301 -30.97 -11.01 -36.83
CA TYR A 301 -31.82 -10.47 -35.78
C TYR A 301 -32.09 -11.51 -34.70
N LEU A 302 -32.14 -11.07 -33.44
CA LEU A 302 -32.38 -11.96 -32.31
C LEU A 302 -33.82 -12.51 -32.36
N VAL A 303 -33.97 -13.83 -32.21
CA VAL A 303 -35.27 -14.54 -32.33
C VAL A 303 -35.63 -15.34 -31.08
N THR A 304 -34.72 -15.39 -30.11
CA THR A 304 -34.91 -16.15 -28.87
C THR A 304 -35.12 -15.22 -27.68
N ASP A 305 -36.06 -15.60 -26.81
CA ASP A 305 -36.30 -14.96 -25.51
C ASP A 305 -35.79 -15.83 -24.35
N ASP A 306 -35.04 -16.91 -24.64
CA ASP A 306 -34.48 -17.81 -23.62
C ASP A 306 -33.27 -17.18 -22.93
N GLU A 307 -33.44 -16.77 -21.66
CA GLU A 307 -32.41 -16.12 -20.84
C GLU A 307 -31.14 -16.96 -20.65
N VAL A 308 -31.26 -18.29 -20.57
CA VAL A 308 -30.09 -19.16 -20.36
C VAL A 308 -29.25 -19.22 -21.63
N LEU A 309 -29.92 -19.40 -22.78
CA LEU A 309 -29.28 -19.39 -24.09
C LEU A 309 -28.65 -18.02 -24.39
N LEU A 310 -29.35 -16.92 -24.05
CA LEU A 310 -28.86 -15.56 -24.16
C LEU A 310 -27.61 -15.32 -23.32
N GLY A 311 -27.59 -15.82 -22.07
CA GLY A 311 -26.42 -15.76 -21.20
C GLY A 311 -25.19 -16.46 -21.81
N ASP A 312 -25.38 -17.67 -22.36
CA ASP A 312 -24.30 -18.42 -22.99
C ASP A 312 -23.76 -17.72 -24.25
N ILE A 313 -24.65 -17.17 -25.08
CA ILE A 313 -24.29 -16.38 -26.27
C ILE A 313 -23.53 -15.11 -25.89
N LEU A 314 -24.03 -14.37 -24.89
CA LEU A 314 -23.40 -13.16 -24.40
C LEU A 314 -22.01 -13.43 -23.84
N ASN A 315 -21.85 -14.52 -23.08
CA ASN A 315 -20.54 -14.95 -22.60
C ASN A 315 -19.59 -15.28 -23.76
N ALA A 316 -20.07 -15.95 -24.80
CA ALA A 316 -19.26 -16.24 -25.99
C ALA A 316 -18.86 -14.96 -26.73
N MET A 317 -19.78 -14.01 -26.93
CA MET A 317 -19.54 -12.73 -27.59
C MET A 317 -18.59 -11.82 -26.79
N VAL A 318 -18.74 -11.73 -25.47
CA VAL A 318 -17.86 -10.95 -24.59
C VAL A 318 -16.46 -11.57 -24.55
N ARG A 319 -16.36 -12.90 -24.52
CA ARG A 319 -15.06 -13.59 -24.55
C ARG A 319 -14.23 -13.26 -25.80
N VAL A 320 -14.89 -13.00 -26.93
CA VAL A 320 -14.22 -12.61 -28.19
C VAL A 320 -14.11 -11.10 -28.37
N ASP A 321 -14.37 -10.33 -27.29
CA ASP A 321 -14.40 -8.86 -27.24
C ASP A 321 -15.26 -8.24 -28.36
N TYR A 322 -16.43 -8.84 -28.65
CA TYR A 322 -17.34 -8.31 -29.68
C TYR A 322 -18.04 -7.03 -29.19
N SER A 323 -17.77 -5.91 -29.87
CA SER A 323 -18.27 -4.58 -29.48
C SER A 323 -19.80 -4.45 -29.41
N GLY A 324 -20.56 -5.30 -30.11
CA GLY A 324 -22.02 -5.26 -30.09
C GLY A 324 -22.66 -5.96 -28.89
N ALA A 325 -21.90 -6.71 -28.09
CA ALA A 325 -22.41 -7.42 -26.91
C ALA A 325 -22.46 -6.55 -25.64
N LEU A 326 -21.95 -5.32 -25.72
CA LEU A 326 -21.96 -4.34 -24.63
C LEU A 326 -22.81 -3.14 -25.05
N ARG A 327 -23.93 -2.92 -24.35
CA ARG A 327 -24.73 -1.71 -24.49
C ARG A 327 -24.21 -0.66 -23.52
N HIS A 328 -23.74 0.45 -24.07
CA HIS A 328 -23.23 1.60 -23.32
C HIS A 328 -24.39 2.53 -23.00
N VAL A 329 -24.80 2.63 -21.73
CA VAL A 329 -25.85 3.53 -21.28
C VAL A 329 -25.22 4.69 -20.52
N ASN A 330 -25.30 5.90 -21.08
CA ASN A 330 -24.86 7.10 -20.38
C ASN A 330 -25.89 7.48 -19.32
N GLN A 331 -25.44 7.58 -18.07
CA GLN A 331 -26.30 7.97 -16.96
C GLN A 331 -25.73 9.17 -16.21
N LEU A 332 -26.63 10.09 -15.87
CA LEU A 332 -26.35 11.23 -15.01
C LEU A 332 -27.08 11.04 -13.68
N ILE A 333 -26.35 11.08 -12.57
CA ILE A 333 -26.90 10.93 -11.22
C ILE A 333 -26.62 12.20 -10.43
N ASP A 334 -27.68 12.80 -9.91
CA ASP A 334 -27.58 13.95 -9.00
C ASP A 334 -27.41 13.42 -7.57
N ILE A 335 -26.33 13.83 -6.90
CA ILE A 335 -25.97 13.29 -5.60
C ILE A 335 -25.33 14.36 -4.72
N LYS A 336 -25.50 14.22 -3.41
CA LYS A 336 -24.99 15.17 -2.43
C LYS A 336 -23.81 14.60 -1.65
N VAL A 337 -22.74 15.37 -1.53
CA VAL A 337 -21.59 15.04 -0.69
C VAL A 337 -21.96 15.23 0.79
N VAL A 338 -21.96 14.16 1.58
CA VAL A 338 -22.34 14.20 3.00
C VAL A 338 -21.16 14.03 3.96
N GLY A 339 -19.99 13.65 3.44
CA GLY A 339 -18.79 13.58 4.25
C GLY A 339 -17.51 13.35 3.46
N ILE A 340 -16.40 13.73 4.07
CA ILE A 340 -15.06 13.60 3.52
C ILE A 340 -14.26 12.60 4.35
N ILE A 341 -13.68 11.60 3.69
CA ILE A 341 -12.90 10.51 4.28
C ILE A 341 -11.41 10.83 4.15
N ASN A 342 -10.68 10.73 5.26
CA ASN A 342 -9.23 10.88 5.31
C ASN A 342 -8.63 9.74 6.14
N SER A 343 -8.54 8.56 5.53
CA SER A 343 -8.07 7.34 6.16
C SER A 343 -6.55 7.18 6.05
N PRO A 344 -5.93 6.25 6.80
CA PRO A 344 -4.53 5.91 6.66
C PRO A 344 -4.13 5.26 5.32
N ASN A 345 -5.07 4.92 4.45
CA ASN A 345 -4.80 4.42 3.10
C ASN A 345 -4.96 5.56 2.08
N PRO A 346 -3.87 6.04 1.45
CA PRO A 346 -3.94 7.08 0.42
C PRO A 346 -4.92 6.75 -0.72
N LYS A 347 -5.08 5.48 -1.08
CA LYS A 347 -6.02 5.08 -2.14
C LYS A 347 -7.47 5.41 -1.80
N THR A 348 -7.88 5.28 -0.53
CA THR A 348 -9.25 5.66 -0.12
C THR A 348 -9.46 7.16 -0.09
N ASN A 349 -8.37 7.93 -0.01
CA ASN A 349 -8.40 9.40 0.05
C ASN A 349 -8.28 10.01 -1.35
N ALA A 350 -7.79 9.25 -2.32
CA ALA A 350 -7.61 9.63 -3.71
C ALA A 350 -8.95 9.83 -4.43
N ASN A 351 -9.03 9.51 -5.72
CA ASN A 351 -10.23 9.69 -6.53
C ASN A 351 -11.26 8.56 -6.31
N VAL A 352 -11.66 8.32 -5.06
CA VAL A 352 -12.65 7.31 -4.67
C VAL A 352 -13.86 7.95 -3.99
N GLY A 353 -15.06 7.53 -4.37
CA GLY A 353 -16.32 7.89 -3.72
C GLY A 353 -17.08 6.65 -3.24
N TYR A 354 -17.83 6.78 -2.14
CA TYR A 354 -18.64 5.73 -1.55
C TYR A 354 -20.11 6.13 -1.54
N LEU A 355 -20.96 5.32 -2.15
CA LEU A 355 -22.39 5.55 -2.27
C LEU A 355 -23.17 4.38 -1.67
N PRO A 356 -24.41 4.57 -1.20
CA PRO A 356 -25.26 3.46 -0.83
C PRO A 356 -25.55 2.55 -2.04
N LEU A 357 -25.42 1.24 -1.86
CA LEU A 357 -25.66 0.27 -2.93
C LEU A 357 -27.14 0.20 -3.30
N ASP A 358 -28.03 0.35 -2.33
CA ASP A 358 -29.48 0.23 -2.48
C ASP A 358 -30.07 1.28 -3.43
N VAL A 359 -29.63 2.54 -3.34
CA VAL A 359 -30.11 3.60 -4.25
C VAL A 359 -29.70 3.41 -5.70
N LEU A 360 -28.69 2.56 -5.97
CA LEU A 360 -28.25 2.23 -7.32
C LEU A 360 -28.98 1.02 -7.90
N GLN A 361 -29.72 0.26 -7.09
CA GLN A 361 -30.47 -0.91 -7.56
C GLN A 361 -31.73 -0.51 -8.35
N ASP A 362 -32.34 0.62 -8.00
CA ASP A 362 -33.62 1.07 -8.58
C ASP A 362 -33.45 1.82 -9.91
N GLU A 363 -34.58 2.12 -10.58
CA GLU A 363 -34.63 2.89 -11.86
C GLU A 363 -34.04 4.30 -11.77
N ALA A 364 -34.06 4.90 -10.58
CA ALA A 364 -33.46 6.22 -10.33
C ALA A 364 -31.92 6.15 -10.26
N GLY A 365 -31.39 4.96 -10.01
CA GLY A 365 -29.97 4.63 -10.01
C GLY A 365 -29.60 3.83 -11.26
N LEU A 366 -28.69 2.87 -11.16
CA LEU A 366 -28.11 2.19 -12.33
C LEU A 366 -28.92 0.96 -12.79
N MET A 367 -30.11 0.69 -12.23
CA MET A 367 -30.92 -0.51 -12.54
C MET A 367 -30.11 -1.81 -12.41
N LEU A 368 -29.42 -1.97 -11.28
CA LEU A 368 -28.52 -3.12 -11.07
C LEU A 368 -29.27 -4.43 -10.81
N ASP A 369 -30.57 -4.42 -10.51
CA ASP A 369 -31.41 -5.63 -10.36
C ASP A 369 -30.86 -6.70 -9.38
N GLY A 370 -30.22 -6.25 -8.30
CA GLY A 370 -29.61 -7.12 -7.29
C GLY A 370 -28.21 -7.62 -7.65
N HIS A 371 -27.64 -7.19 -8.77
CA HIS A 371 -26.29 -7.54 -9.18
C HIS A 371 -25.24 -6.76 -8.39
N ILE A 372 -24.13 -7.44 -8.13
CA ILE A 372 -22.93 -6.90 -7.49
C ILE A 372 -21.69 -7.29 -8.31
N THR A 373 -20.62 -6.50 -8.24
CA THR A 373 -19.35 -6.85 -8.88
C THR A 373 -18.49 -7.72 -7.97
N GLU A 374 -18.55 -7.47 -6.65
CA GLU A 374 -17.72 -8.18 -5.68
C GLU A 374 -18.38 -8.28 -4.31
N LEU A 375 -18.10 -9.37 -3.60
CA LEU A 375 -18.47 -9.57 -2.20
C LEU A 375 -17.20 -9.68 -1.35
N LEU A 376 -16.94 -8.68 -0.52
CA LEU A 376 -15.81 -8.65 0.41
C LEU A 376 -16.00 -9.68 1.53
N ILE A 377 -14.90 -10.26 2.02
CA ILE A 377 -14.91 -11.29 3.07
C ILE A 377 -13.83 -11.03 4.11
N ARG A 378 -14.18 -11.10 5.39
CA ARG A 378 -13.25 -11.00 6.52
C ARG A 378 -13.74 -11.82 7.70
N SER A 379 -12.86 -12.39 8.52
CA SER A 379 -13.30 -13.14 9.71
C SER A 379 -13.92 -12.21 10.77
N LYS A 380 -15.03 -12.65 11.40
CA LYS A 380 -15.64 -11.97 12.57
C LYS A 380 -14.69 -11.83 13.77
N LYS A 381 -13.68 -12.69 13.85
CA LYS A 381 -12.65 -12.70 14.91
C LYS A 381 -11.37 -11.99 14.50
N ALA A 382 -11.37 -11.33 13.33
CA ALA A 382 -10.20 -10.62 12.84
C ALA A 382 -9.81 -9.50 13.81
N ARG A 383 -8.49 -9.29 13.93
CA ARG A 383 -7.93 -8.14 14.63
C ARG A 383 -7.34 -7.20 13.61
N ASP A 384 -7.61 -5.91 13.73
CA ASP A 384 -7.11 -4.90 12.80
C ASP A 384 -5.57 -4.85 12.80
N THR A 385 -4.91 -5.21 13.91
CA THR A 385 -3.43 -5.27 13.98
C THR A 385 -2.81 -6.50 13.29
N ALA A 386 -3.62 -7.47 12.87
CA ALA A 386 -3.15 -8.75 12.35
C ALA A 386 -3.56 -8.95 10.88
N LEU A 387 -2.59 -9.34 10.06
CA LEU A 387 -2.84 -9.76 8.69
C LEU A 387 -3.68 -11.04 8.64
N PRO A 388 -4.43 -11.28 7.55
CA PRO A 388 -5.24 -12.48 7.39
C PRO A 388 -4.42 -13.76 7.58
N GLY A 389 -4.92 -14.66 8.42
CA GLY A 389 -4.26 -15.91 8.77
C GLY A 389 -4.59 -17.05 7.80
N LYS A 390 -4.12 -18.27 8.12
CA LYS A 390 -4.45 -19.48 7.33
C LYS A 390 -5.96 -19.75 7.26
N SER A 391 -6.71 -19.45 8.31
CA SER A 391 -8.18 -19.58 8.34
C SER A 391 -8.90 -18.64 7.37
N GLU A 392 -8.23 -17.60 6.89
CA GLU A 392 -8.77 -16.62 5.94
C GLU A 392 -8.08 -16.75 4.57
N SER A 393 -7.41 -17.88 4.33
CA SER A 393 -6.88 -18.17 3.01
C SER A 393 -8.01 -18.46 2.00
N PRO A 394 -7.84 -18.10 0.72
CA PRO A 394 -8.89 -18.26 -0.29
C PRO A 394 -9.45 -19.68 -0.38
N GLY A 395 -8.59 -20.70 -0.32
CA GLY A 395 -9.02 -22.11 -0.35
C GLY A 395 -9.85 -22.54 0.86
N VAL A 396 -9.58 -22.00 2.06
CA VAL A 396 -10.39 -22.30 3.26
C VAL A 396 -11.73 -21.59 3.21
N ILE A 397 -11.74 -20.34 2.74
CA ILE A 397 -12.97 -19.56 2.54
C ILE A 397 -13.85 -20.25 1.50
N LEU A 398 -13.28 -20.65 0.35
CA LEU A 398 -13.98 -21.37 -0.70
C LEU A 398 -14.57 -22.69 -0.20
N ALA A 399 -13.78 -23.52 0.50
CA ALA A 399 -14.28 -24.77 1.06
C ALA A 399 -15.41 -24.57 2.08
N SER A 400 -15.34 -23.49 2.87
CA SER A 400 -16.39 -23.11 3.83
C SER A 400 -17.67 -22.66 3.12
N LEU A 401 -17.52 -21.87 2.06
CA LEU A 401 -18.62 -21.43 1.20
C LEU A 401 -19.31 -22.61 0.51
N GLU A 402 -18.55 -23.49 -0.15
CA GLU A 402 -19.07 -24.69 -0.81
C GLU A 402 -19.80 -25.61 0.17
N SER A 403 -19.25 -25.82 1.37
CA SER A 403 -19.90 -26.62 2.41
C SER A 403 -21.22 -26.00 2.88
N GLY A 404 -21.25 -24.67 3.08
CA GLY A 404 -22.45 -23.93 3.49
C GLY A 404 -23.53 -23.87 2.41
N LEU A 405 -23.14 -23.88 1.12
CA LEU A 405 -24.06 -23.93 -0.01
C LEU A 405 -24.61 -25.34 -0.25
N ALA A 406 -23.76 -26.37 -0.12
CA ALA A 406 -24.19 -27.77 -0.23
C ALA A 406 -25.27 -28.12 0.80
N ALA A 407 -25.16 -27.59 2.03
CA ALA A 407 -26.20 -27.73 3.07
C ALA A 407 -27.56 -27.11 2.68
N ARG A 408 -27.58 -26.22 1.68
CA ARG A 408 -28.76 -25.52 1.15
C ARG A 408 -29.19 -26.05 -0.23
N ASN A 409 -28.58 -27.13 -0.72
CA ASN A 409 -28.75 -27.64 -2.09
C ASN A 409 -28.41 -26.58 -3.17
N LEU A 410 -27.49 -25.67 -2.86
CA LEU A 410 -26.94 -24.69 -3.80
C LEU A 410 -25.52 -25.09 -4.17
N SER A 411 -25.10 -24.70 -5.36
CA SER A 411 -23.73 -24.88 -5.85
C SER A 411 -23.15 -23.54 -6.29
N LEU A 412 -21.86 -23.33 -6.05
CA LEU A 412 -21.18 -22.15 -6.56
C LEU A 412 -21.05 -22.26 -8.10
N PRO A 413 -21.46 -21.24 -8.86
CA PRO A 413 -21.19 -21.14 -10.29
C PRO A 413 -19.69 -21.30 -10.61
N ARG A 414 -19.37 -21.89 -11.78
CA ARG A 414 -17.98 -22.24 -12.16
C ARG A 414 -17.10 -21.02 -12.46
N ASP A 415 -17.74 -19.93 -12.86
CA ASP A 415 -17.16 -18.63 -13.19
C ASP A 415 -16.84 -17.79 -11.94
N LEU A 416 -17.50 -18.04 -10.80
CA LEU A 416 -17.19 -17.39 -9.54
C LEU A 416 -15.96 -17.99 -8.86
N GLY A 417 -15.16 -17.13 -8.25
CA GLY A 417 -13.93 -17.49 -7.54
C GLY A 417 -13.71 -16.62 -6.31
N VAL A 418 -13.01 -17.20 -5.32
CA VAL A 418 -12.55 -16.48 -4.13
C VAL A 418 -11.08 -16.12 -4.33
N PHE A 419 -10.76 -14.84 -4.29
CA PHE A 419 -9.42 -14.30 -4.53
C PHE A 419 -8.89 -13.60 -3.29
N GLY A 420 -7.68 -13.94 -2.87
CA GLY A 420 -7.08 -13.35 -1.67
C GLY A 420 -6.57 -11.94 -1.89
N TRP A 421 -6.47 -11.16 -0.79
CA TRP A 421 -5.90 -9.81 -0.84
C TRP A 421 -4.47 -9.77 -1.41
N ARG A 422 -3.67 -10.83 -1.23
CA ARG A 422 -2.31 -10.93 -1.76
C ARG A 422 -2.27 -11.07 -3.28
N GLU A 423 -3.27 -11.71 -3.85
CA GLU A 423 -3.39 -11.88 -5.30
C GLU A 423 -3.79 -10.54 -5.95
N TYR A 424 -4.71 -9.81 -5.31
CA TYR A 424 -5.06 -8.45 -5.72
C TYR A 424 -3.91 -7.45 -5.58
N ALA A 425 -3.13 -7.57 -4.51
CA ALA A 425 -1.99 -6.71 -4.27
C ALA A 425 -0.70 -7.25 -4.90
N ALA A 426 -0.76 -8.27 -5.77
CA ALA A 426 0.43 -8.96 -6.27
C ALA A 426 1.40 -7.99 -6.98
N ASP A 427 0.87 -7.11 -7.82
CA ASP A 427 1.66 -6.11 -8.56
C ASP A 427 2.36 -5.14 -7.59
N TYR A 428 1.63 -4.69 -6.57
CA TYR A 428 2.20 -3.84 -5.51
C TYR A 428 3.25 -4.57 -4.67
N LEU A 429 2.98 -5.80 -4.24
CA LEU A 429 3.90 -6.62 -3.46
C LEU A 429 5.17 -6.93 -4.26
N ALA A 430 5.05 -7.11 -5.59
CA ALA A 430 6.19 -7.29 -6.48
C ALA A 430 7.08 -6.03 -6.50
N VAL A 431 6.49 -4.84 -6.70
CA VAL A 431 7.22 -3.55 -6.68
C VAL A 431 7.86 -3.28 -5.32
N SER A 432 7.11 -3.40 -4.23
CA SER A 432 7.61 -3.21 -2.85
C SER A 432 8.75 -4.17 -2.49
N SER A 433 8.69 -5.42 -2.97
CA SER A 433 9.77 -6.39 -2.77
C SER A 433 11.06 -6.03 -3.51
N ALA A 434 10.96 -5.39 -4.69
CA ALA A 434 12.10 -4.95 -5.48
C ALA A 434 12.81 -3.75 -4.82
N ASP A 435 12.05 -2.78 -4.30
CA ASP A 435 12.60 -1.65 -3.53
C ASP A 435 13.39 -2.14 -2.31
N SER A 436 12.83 -3.14 -1.61
CA SER A 436 13.49 -3.77 -0.46
C SER A 436 14.82 -4.45 -0.82
N VAL A 437 15.03 -4.89 -2.06
CA VAL A 437 16.31 -5.45 -2.54
C VAL A 437 17.33 -4.34 -2.79
N SER A 438 16.92 -3.24 -3.45
CA SER A 438 17.81 -2.11 -3.72
C SER A 438 18.41 -1.53 -2.44
N THR A 439 17.59 -1.32 -1.40
CA THR A 439 18.09 -0.82 -0.11
C THR A 439 19.05 -1.80 0.58
N LYS A 440 18.79 -3.11 0.50
CA LYS A 440 19.71 -4.13 1.05
C LYS A 440 21.07 -4.10 0.35
N ILE A 441 21.11 -3.83 -0.96
CA ILE A 441 22.37 -3.67 -1.71
C ILE A 441 23.14 -2.45 -1.20
N ILE A 442 22.49 -1.30 -1.04
CA ILE A 442 23.13 -0.09 -0.52
C ILE A 442 23.75 -0.34 0.85
N ILE A 443 23.04 -1.00 1.76
CA ILE A 443 23.59 -1.28 3.09
C ILE A 443 24.70 -2.33 3.04
N ALA A 444 24.61 -3.33 2.15
CA ALA A 444 25.72 -4.26 1.92
C ALA A 444 27.00 -3.53 1.49
N MET A 445 26.89 -2.49 0.64
CA MET A 445 28.03 -1.63 0.30
C MET A 445 28.59 -0.87 1.50
N LEU A 446 27.74 -0.36 2.40
CA LEU A 446 28.19 0.29 3.64
C LEU A 446 28.95 -0.68 4.56
N PHE A 447 28.50 -1.94 4.64
CA PHE A 447 29.23 -2.99 5.33
C PHE A 447 30.60 -3.25 4.69
N VAL A 448 30.66 -3.34 3.37
CA VAL A 448 31.92 -3.52 2.63
C VAL A 448 32.91 -2.39 2.97
N LEU A 449 32.46 -1.13 3.02
CA LEU A 449 33.31 0.01 3.41
C LEU A 449 33.88 -0.14 4.82
N SER A 450 33.05 -0.54 5.79
CA SER A 450 33.50 -0.79 7.17
C SER A 450 34.49 -1.95 7.27
N PHE A 451 34.27 -3.03 6.51
CA PHE A 451 35.16 -4.19 6.47
C PHE A 451 36.50 -3.91 5.80
N ILE A 452 36.53 -3.08 4.76
CA ILE A 452 37.78 -2.57 4.18
C ILE A 452 38.56 -1.79 5.24
N GLY A 453 37.88 -0.97 6.05
CA GLY A 453 38.48 -0.26 7.18
C GLY A 453 39.12 -1.21 8.20
N ILE A 454 38.46 -2.31 8.54
CA ILE A 454 39.02 -3.37 9.40
C ILE A 454 40.25 -3.99 8.75
N ALA A 455 40.18 -4.39 7.49
CA ALA A 455 41.29 -5.01 6.77
C ALA A 455 42.52 -4.09 6.73
N ASN A 456 42.32 -2.79 6.48
CA ASN A 456 43.39 -1.80 6.47
C ASN A 456 44.01 -1.62 7.88
N THR A 457 43.17 -1.60 8.91
CA THR A 457 43.64 -1.50 10.29
C THR A 457 44.44 -2.73 10.71
N MET A 458 43.97 -3.92 10.35
CA MET A 458 44.67 -5.18 10.63
C MET A 458 45.99 -5.26 9.86
N LEU A 459 46.01 -4.86 8.58
CA LEU A 459 47.24 -4.77 7.81
C LEU A 459 48.26 -3.89 8.52
N MET A 460 47.84 -2.72 8.98
CA MET A 460 48.74 -1.79 9.65
C MET A 460 49.20 -2.30 11.02
N ALA A 461 48.31 -2.92 11.80
CA ALA A 461 48.66 -3.54 13.07
C ALA A 461 49.69 -4.66 12.93
N ILE A 462 49.63 -5.41 11.82
CA ILE A 462 50.58 -6.46 11.48
C ILE A 462 51.92 -5.87 11.01
N LEU A 463 51.89 -4.85 10.16
CA LEU A 463 53.11 -4.19 9.65
C LEU A 463 53.93 -3.54 10.78
N GLU A 464 53.26 -2.95 11.77
CA GLU A 464 53.91 -2.37 12.96
C GLU A 464 54.57 -3.43 13.87
N ARG A 465 54.27 -4.72 13.68
CA ARG A 465 54.65 -5.82 14.59
C ARG A 465 55.31 -7.01 13.88
N THR A 466 55.88 -6.79 12.70
CA THR A 466 56.60 -7.82 11.93
C THR A 466 57.67 -8.54 12.74
N LYS A 467 58.42 -7.81 13.58
CA LYS A 467 59.44 -8.37 14.48
C LYS A 467 58.87 -9.27 15.58
N GLU A 468 57.76 -8.88 16.21
CA GLU A 468 57.08 -9.68 17.23
C GLU A 468 56.53 -10.98 16.61
N ILE A 469 55.99 -10.90 15.39
CA ILE A 469 55.51 -12.06 14.62
C ILE A 469 56.65 -13.03 14.29
N GLY A 470 57.80 -12.52 13.85
CA GLY A 470 59.00 -13.32 13.59
C GLY A 470 59.49 -14.06 14.84
N MET A 471 59.46 -13.40 16.00
CA MET A 471 59.82 -13.99 17.30
C MET A 471 58.84 -15.09 17.72
N MET A 472 57.52 -14.88 17.59
CA MET A 472 56.52 -15.90 17.91
C MET A 472 56.67 -17.15 17.04
N ARG A 473 56.95 -16.98 15.74
CA ARG A 473 57.22 -18.11 14.83
C ARG A 473 58.51 -18.85 15.19
N ALA A 474 59.56 -18.13 15.61
CA ALA A 474 60.80 -18.73 16.09
C ALA A 474 60.64 -19.51 17.40
N LEU A 475 59.68 -19.12 18.25
CA LEU A 475 59.30 -19.81 19.48
C LEU A 475 58.35 -21.02 19.24
N GLY A 476 58.01 -21.31 17.99
CA GLY A 476 57.24 -22.50 17.60
C GLY A 476 55.76 -22.29 17.34
N MET A 477 55.25 -21.04 17.28
CA MET A 477 53.87 -20.77 16.86
C MET A 477 53.70 -21.08 15.37
N THR A 478 52.66 -21.83 15.01
CA THR A 478 52.41 -22.14 13.59
C THR A 478 51.77 -20.95 12.87
N ASP A 479 51.90 -20.93 11.54
CA ASP A 479 51.25 -19.93 10.69
C ASP A 479 49.71 -19.92 10.89
N GLY A 480 49.12 -21.09 11.14
CA GLY A 480 47.69 -21.24 11.43
C GLY A 480 47.29 -20.62 12.77
N ASP A 481 48.11 -20.81 13.82
CA ASP A 481 47.87 -20.19 15.13
C ASP A 481 47.90 -18.67 15.05
N LEU A 482 48.82 -18.12 14.22
CA LEU A 482 48.92 -16.69 14.00
C LEU A 482 47.68 -16.14 13.28
N VAL A 483 47.21 -16.84 12.23
CA VAL A 483 45.96 -16.50 11.53
C VAL A 483 44.77 -16.48 12.51
N ILE A 484 44.62 -17.54 13.31
CA ILE A 484 43.51 -17.65 14.28
C ILE A 484 43.59 -16.52 15.32
N ALA A 485 44.78 -16.19 15.83
CA ALA A 485 44.94 -15.09 16.79
C ALA A 485 44.45 -13.74 16.24
N TYR A 486 44.83 -13.39 15.00
CA TYR A 486 44.39 -12.14 14.38
C TYR A 486 42.92 -12.16 13.95
N MET A 487 42.40 -13.32 13.52
CA MET A 487 40.96 -13.48 13.26
C MET A 487 40.14 -13.32 14.54
N LEU A 488 40.62 -13.82 15.68
CA LEU A 488 39.99 -13.60 17.00
C LEU A 488 40.06 -12.13 17.42
N GLU A 489 41.17 -11.44 17.13
CA GLU A 489 41.31 -10.00 17.39
C GLU A 489 40.27 -9.19 16.62
N ALA A 490 40.18 -9.39 15.30
CA ALA A 490 39.17 -8.72 14.48
C ALA A 490 37.74 -9.19 14.81
N GLY A 491 37.56 -10.45 15.18
CA GLY A 491 36.29 -10.98 15.66
C GLY A 491 35.83 -10.31 16.95
N MET A 492 36.73 -10.01 17.89
CA MET A 492 36.39 -9.24 19.10
C MET A 492 36.01 -7.79 18.78
N ILE A 493 36.72 -7.14 17.85
CA ILE A 493 36.36 -5.80 17.36
C ILE A 493 34.94 -5.84 16.75
N GLY A 494 34.68 -6.83 15.89
CA GLY A 494 33.38 -7.04 15.26
C GLY A 494 32.28 -7.33 16.28
N PHE A 495 32.57 -8.15 17.28
CA PHE A 495 31.63 -8.47 18.36
C PHE A 495 31.26 -7.23 19.17
N ILE A 496 32.25 -6.49 19.68
CA ILE A 496 32.00 -5.26 20.45
C ILE A 496 31.25 -4.24 19.59
N GLY A 497 31.69 -4.03 18.35
CA GLY A 497 31.02 -3.13 17.41
C GLY A 497 29.58 -3.56 17.14
N SER A 498 29.33 -4.85 16.95
CA SER A 498 27.98 -5.39 16.73
C SER A 498 27.08 -5.23 17.94
N VAL A 499 27.58 -5.45 19.16
CA VAL A 499 26.81 -5.25 20.40
C VAL A 499 26.43 -3.78 20.55
N LEU A 500 27.39 -2.86 20.34
CA LEU A 500 27.14 -1.42 20.38
C LEU A 500 26.16 -0.99 19.29
N GLY A 501 26.33 -1.50 18.06
CA GLY A 501 25.47 -1.20 16.93
C GLY A 501 24.05 -1.73 17.09
N VAL A 502 23.88 -2.97 17.57
CA VAL A 502 22.58 -3.55 17.91
C VAL A 502 21.90 -2.74 19.00
N THR A 503 22.62 -2.40 20.06
CA THR A 503 22.07 -1.62 21.18
C THR A 503 21.62 -0.25 20.70
N ALA A 504 22.46 0.47 19.95
CA ALA A 504 22.13 1.78 19.39
C ALA A 504 20.96 1.69 18.40
N GLY A 505 20.97 0.71 17.50
CA GLY A 505 19.89 0.48 16.53
C GLY A 505 18.55 0.22 17.21
N CYS A 506 18.53 -0.64 18.24
CA CYS A 506 17.34 -0.87 19.05
C CYS A 506 16.89 0.39 19.80
N LEU A 507 17.81 1.17 20.39
CA LEU A 507 17.48 2.41 21.09
C LEU A 507 16.85 3.46 20.17
N ILE A 508 17.35 3.61 18.94
CA ILE A 508 16.77 4.48 17.91
C ILE A 508 15.40 3.92 17.47
N ASN A 509 15.25 2.60 17.41
CA ASN A 509 14.01 1.97 16.97
C ASN A 509 12.83 2.16 17.95
N ILE A 510 13.08 2.27 19.25
CA ILE A 510 12.04 2.43 20.27
C ILE A 510 11.09 3.63 19.98
N PRO A 511 11.58 4.87 19.85
CA PRO A 511 10.70 6.01 19.54
C PRO A 511 10.08 5.91 18.14
N MET A 512 10.73 5.24 17.18
CA MET A 512 10.19 5.03 15.83
C MET A 512 9.00 4.08 15.81
N VAL A 513 9.00 3.06 16.66
CA VAL A 513 7.87 2.14 16.81
C VAL A 513 6.72 2.83 17.55
N ALA A 514 7.02 3.67 18.54
CA ALA A 514 6.02 4.32 19.38
C ALA A 514 5.33 5.51 18.68
N TYR A 515 6.11 6.41 18.08
CA TYR A 515 5.61 7.68 17.52
C TYR A 515 5.63 7.70 15.99
N GLY A 516 6.59 6.99 15.37
CA GLY A 516 6.84 7.08 13.93
C GLY A 516 7.42 8.43 13.50
N ILE A 517 7.66 8.59 12.20
CA ILE A 517 8.03 9.87 11.59
C ILE A 517 6.85 10.37 10.78
N ASP A 518 6.47 11.64 10.99
CA ASP A 518 5.49 12.34 10.17
C ASP A 518 6.16 12.95 8.93
N PHE A 519 5.80 12.43 7.76
CA PHE A 519 6.22 12.87 6.44
C PHE A 519 5.12 13.66 5.72
N SER A 520 4.11 14.19 6.42
CA SER A 520 2.96 14.85 5.80
C SER A 520 3.36 16.07 4.98
N SER A 521 4.34 16.82 5.46
CA SER A 521 4.95 17.94 4.74
C SER A 521 5.69 17.50 3.46
N MET A 522 6.42 16.38 3.51
CA MET A 522 7.15 15.85 2.36
C MET A 522 6.20 15.20 1.33
N ALA A 523 5.14 14.54 1.80
CA ALA A 523 4.09 13.95 0.97
C ALA A 523 3.48 15.03 0.07
N GLN A 524 3.16 16.17 0.67
CA GLN A 524 2.58 17.31 -0.02
C GLN A 524 3.54 17.93 -1.05
N ALA A 525 4.84 17.92 -0.80
CA ALA A 525 5.85 18.44 -1.73
C ALA A 525 6.04 17.56 -3.00
N ILE A 526 5.77 16.26 -2.90
CA ILE A 526 5.96 15.29 -3.99
C ILE A 526 4.63 14.94 -4.69
N GLY A 527 3.51 15.60 -4.32
CA GLY A 527 2.21 15.41 -4.97
C GLY A 527 1.28 14.40 -4.28
N GLY A 528 1.57 14.03 -3.03
CA GLY A 528 0.68 13.27 -2.14
C GLY A 528 0.78 11.75 -2.26
N ASP A 529 1.54 11.22 -3.21
CA ASP A 529 1.71 9.79 -3.41
C ASP A 529 3.17 9.36 -3.25
N PHE A 530 3.43 8.52 -2.25
CA PHE A 530 4.75 7.90 -2.04
C PHE A 530 4.91 6.58 -2.81
N GLY A 531 3.88 6.13 -3.53
CA GLY A 531 3.81 4.80 -4.10
C GLY A 531 3.53 3.70 -3.06
N TYR A 532 3.37 4.04 -1.79
CA TYR A 532 3.05 3.13 -0.68
C TYR A 532 1.64 3.41 -0.15
N ARG A 533 0.90 2.36 0.25
CA ARG A 533 -0.46 2.48 0.80
C ARG A 533 -0.47 2.84 2.29
N ILE A 534 0.29 3.85 2.70
CA ILE A 534 0.33 4.37 4.07
C ILE A 534 0.25 5.89 4.04
N THR A 535 -0.50 6.48 4.96
CA THR A 535 -0.39 7.91 5.22
C THR A 535 0.89 8.19 5.97
N SER A 536 1.31 9.44 5.86
CA SER A 536 2.52 10.12 6.32
C SER A 536 3.19 9.71 7.64
N TYR A 537 2.60 8.86 8.47
CA TYR A 537 3.21 8.34 9.68
C TYR A 537 3.88 6.98 9.44
N PHE A 538 5.20 7.01 9.28
CA PHE A 538 5.98 5.80 9.09
C PHE A 538 6.40 5.24 10.44
N ARG A 539 5.85 4.07 10.81
CA ARG A 539 6.26 3.32 12.00
C ARG A 539 7.24 2.22 11.62
N SER A 540 8.12 1.92 12.55
CA SER A 540 9.08 0.83 12.41
C SER A 540 8.55 -0.46 13.05
N ALA A 541 9.12 -1.61 12.70
CA ALA A 541 8.76 -2.92 13.26
C ALA A 541 9.97 -3.66 13.85
N TRP A 542 9.71 -4.58 14.77
CA TRP A 542 10.75 -5.40 15.38
C TRP A 542 11.03 -6.65 14.56
N ASN A 543 12.24 -6.76 14.00
CA ASN A 543 12.71 -7.96 13.33
C ASN A 543 13.77 -8.68 14.17
N ILE A 544 13.34 -9.48 15.16
CA ILE A 544 14.27 -10.16 16.07
C ILE A 544 15.27 -11.07 15.33
N ARG A 545 14.84 -11.71 14.23
CA ARG A 545 15.68 -12.60 13.43
C ARG A 545 16.80 -11.82 12.77
N THR A 546 16.47 -10.69 12.14
CA THR A 546 17.48 -9.83 11.52
C THR A 546 18.41 -9.19 12.54
N ILE A 547 17.90 -8.73 13.68
CA ILE A 547 18.72 -8.12 14.74
C ILE A 547 19.82 -9.09 15.21
N ILE A 548 19.43 -10.32 15.56
CA ILE A 548 20.38 -11.36 16.00
C ILE A 548 21.28 -11.78 14.84
N GLY A 549 20.70 -12.02 13.66
CA GLY A 549 21.44 -12.45 12.47
C GLY A 549 22.52 -11.45 12.06
N THR A 550 22.23 -10.15 12.08
CA THR A 550 23.19 -9.09 11.75
C THR A 550 24.35 -9.04 12.72
N GLY A 551 24.08 -9.16 14.02
CA GLY A 551 25.13 -9.17 15.03
C GLY A 551 26.12 -10.32 14.82
N ILE A 552 25.59 -11.52 14.53
CA ILE A 552 26.38 -12.72 14.23
C ILE A 552 27.16 -12.53 12.92
N ILE A 553 26.49 -12.11 11.85
CA ILE A 553 27.12 -11.91 10.52
C ILE A 553 28.23 -10.87 10.61
N ALA A 554 27.99 -9.74 11.27
CA ALA A 554 29.00 -8.68 11.43
C ALA A 554 30.24 -9.21 12.18
N THR A 555 30.04 -9.95 13.27
CA THR A 555 31.14 -10.55 14.05
C THR A 555 31.96 -11.54 13.23
N VAL A 556 31.30 -12.47 12.54
CA VAL A 556 31.95 -13.49 11.71
C VAL A 556 32.69 -12.84 10.54
N LEU A 557 32.07 -11.85 9.89
CA LEU A 557 32.64 -11.18 8.74
C LEU A 557 33.84 -10.32 9.14
N SER A 558 33.80 -9.63 10.29
CA SER A 558 34.98 -8.95 10.86
C SER A 558 36.15 -9.91 11.07
N ALA A 559 35.91 -11.09 11.66
CA ALA A 559 36.95 -12.11 11.83
C ALA A 559 37.50 -12.60 10.49
N ALA A 560 36.62 -12.85 9.51
CA ALA A 560 36.99 -13.29 8.17
C ALA A 560 37.84 -12.24 7.42
N MET A 561 37.58 -10.95 7.60
CA MET A 561 38.31 -9.88 6.91
C MET A 561 39.78 -9.76 7.35
N ALA A 562 40.13 -10.23 8.55
CA ALA A 562 41.52 -10.31 8.98
C ALA A 562 42.31 -11.40 8.25
N TYR A 563 41.65 -12.43 7.72
CA TYR A 563 42.33 -13.57 7.10
C TYR A 563 43.27 -13.15 5.95
N PHE A 564 42.79 -12.29 5.05
CA PHE A 564 43.56 -11.89 3.87
C PHE A 564 44.84 -11.09 4.19
N PRO A 565 44.78 -9.99 4.97
CA PRO A 565 45.99 -9.26 5.36
C PRO A 565 46.94 -10.12 6.20
N THR A 566 46.42 -10.94 7.12
CA THR A 566 47.26 -11.84 7.94
C THR A 566 47.97 -12.89 7.10
N ARG A 567 47.28 -13.54 6.16
CA ARG A 567 47.90 -14.51 5.25
C ARG A 567 48.98 -13.88 4.38
N ARG A 568 48.76 -12.64 3.91
CA ARG A 568 49.75 -11.91 3.12
C ARG A 568 51.01 -11.61 3.94
N ALA A 569 50.87 -11.22 5.20
CA ALA A 569 51.99 -10.88 6.07
C ALA A 569 52.82 -12.11 6.51
N ILE A 570 52.17 -13.25 6.77
CA ILE A 570 52.85 -14.48 7.20
C ILE A 570 53.80 -15.04 6.12
N ARG A 571 53.55 -14.73 4.84
CA ARG A 571 54.44 -15.11 3.74
C ARG A 571 55.81 -14.42 3.76
N MET A 572 56.01 -13.41 4.63
CA MET A 572 57.33 -12.80 4.81
C MET A 572 58.28 -13.79 5.52
N PRO A 573 59.50 -14.01 4.99
CA PRO A 573 60.51 -14.87 5.62
C PRO A 573 60.89 -14.38 7.03
N VAL A 574 61.03 -15.31 7.99
CA VAL A 574 61.40 -14.99 9.39
C VAL A 574 62.76 -14.27 9.45
N SER A 575 63.69 -14.64 8.58
CA SER A 575 65.01 -14.01 8.46
C SER A 575 64.96 -12.54 8.04
N GLU A 576 63.98 -12.15 7.23
CA GLU A 576 63.76 -10.74 6.85
C GLU A 576 63.08 -9.98 7.98
N SER A 577 62.13 -10.59 8.68
CA SER A 577 61.41 -9.92 9.79
C SER A 577 62.30 -9.56 11.00
N LEU A 578 63.46 -10.22 11.15
CA LEU A 578 64.43 -9.97 12.22
C LEU A 578 65.58 -9.03 11.79
N ARG A 579 65.67 -8.67 10.50
CA ARG A 579 66.75 -7.86 9.91
C ARG A 579 66.42 -6.38 9.70
N PHE A 580 65.16 -5.97 9.86
CA PHE A 580 64.78 -4.55 9.73
C PHE A 580 65.39 -3.72 10.88
N GLU A 581 66.40 -2.92 10.53
CA GLU A 581 66.84 -1.69 11.22
C GLU A 581 66.48 -0.47 10.37
#